data_AF-A0A5E4L1W2-F1
#
_entry.id   AF-A0A5E4L1W2-F1
#
_cell.length_a   1.000
_cell.length_b   1.000
_cell.length_c   1.000
_cell.angle_alpha   90.00
_cell.angle_beta   90.00
_cell.angle_gamma   90.00
#
_symmetry.space_group_name_H-M   'P 1'
#
loop_
_entity.id
_entity.type
_entity.pdbx_description
1 polymer ?
#
loop_
_entity_poly.entity_id
_entity_poly.type
_entity_poly.pdbx_seq_one_letter_code
_entity_poly.pdbx_strand_id
1 'polypeptide(L)' 'MEKKTSIEDIAVEWNGGIVRGFVSVKDAERFIKKVCRKTAPNIKYSIYKYMKPVS' A
#
# COMPACT_ATOMS: atom_id res chain seq x y z
N MET A 1 8.09 -18.97 20.50
CA MET A 1 8.16 -19.03 19.03
C MET A 1 7.45 -17.79 18.50
N GLU A 2 8.20 -16.77 18.09
CA GLU A 2 7.60 -15.61 17.41
C GLU A 2 7.13 -16.08 16.03
N LYS A 3 5.82 -15.95 15.77
CA LYS A 3 5.26 -16.22 14.45
C LYS A 3 5.82 -15.17 13.50
N LYS A 4 6.78 -15.54 12.64
CA LYS A 4 7.21 -14.67 11.56
C LYS A 4 6.00 -14.41 10.67
N THR A 5 5.64 -13.15 10.49
CA THR A 5 4.62 -12.73 9.53
C THR A 5 5.34 -12.08 8.35
N SER A 6 5.13 -12.62 7.15
CA SER A 6 5.66 -12.01 5.93
C SER A 6 4.57 -11.13 5.32
N ILE A 7 4.96 -9.93 4.89
CA ILE A 7 4.10 -9.08 4.08
C ILE A 7 3.98 -9.75 2.72
N GLU A 8 2.76 -10.11 2.33
CA GLU A 8 2.48 -10.74 1.05
C GLU A 8 2.10 -9.69 0.00
N ASP A 9 1.30 -8.71 0.40
CA ASP A 9 0.79 -7.68 -0.50
C ASP A 9 0.56 -6.38 0.26
N ILE A 10 0.71 -5.27 -0.44
CA ILE A 10 0.36 -3.94 0.05
C ILE A 10 -0.53 -3.29 -1.00
N ALA A 11 -1.61 -2.68 -0.52
CA ALA A 11 -2.56 -1.97 -1.36
C ALA A 11 -2.67 -0.51 -0.95
N VAL A 12 -2.98 0.33 -1.92
CA VAL A 12 -3.33 1.72 -1.76
C VAL A 12 -4.74 1.92 -2.30
N GLU A 13 -5.63 2.43 -1.45
CA GLU A 13 -7.03 2.71 -1.80
C GLU A 13 -7.29 4.21 -1.68
N TRP A 14 -8.07 4.76 -2.60
CA TRP A 14 -8.57 6.13 -2.56
C TRP A 14 -10.00 6.19 -3.10
N ASN A 15 -10.64 7.36 -3.00
CA ASN A 15 -11.97 7.58 -3.58
C ASN A 15 -11.93 7.42 -5.11
N GLY A 16 -12.34 6.25 -5.59
CA GLY A 16 -12.42 5.92 -7.02
C GLY A 16 -11.46 4.82 -7.49
N GLY A 17 -10.67 4.20 -6.61
CA GLY A 17 -9.83 3.08 -7.03
C GLY A 17 -8.98 2.45 -5.93
N ILE A 18 -8.52 1.24 -6.22
CA ILE A 18 -7.54 0.51 -5.43
C ILE A 18 -6.43 0.03 -6.36
N VAL A 19 -5.19 0.10 -5.90
CA VAL A 19 -4.05 -0.52 -6.58
C VAL A 19 -3.30 -1.40 -5.58
N ARG A 20 -2.92 -2.60 -6.02
CA ARG A 20 -2.30 -3.64 -5.20
C ARG A 20 -0.95 -4.06 -5.79
N GLY A 21 -0.19 -4.87 -5.07
CA GLY A 21 1.08 -5.44 -5.54
C GLY A 21 2.32 -4.64 -5.13
N PHE A 22 2.23 -3.75 -4.13
CA PHE A 22 3.42 -3.06 -3.64
C PHE A 22 4.27 -3.98 -2.78
N VAL A 23 5.58 -3.99 -3.05
CA VAL A 23 6.57 -4.77 -2.29
C VAL A 23 6.84 -4.14 -0.92
N SER A 24 6.63 -2.82 -0.78
CA SER A 24 6.86 -2.09 0.46
C SER A 24 5.91 -0.90 0.63
N VAL A 25 5.72 -0.46 1.88
CA VAL A 25 4.95 0.76 2.19
C VAL A 25 5.60 1.98 1.56
N LYS A 26 6.94 2.03 1.52
CA LYS A 26 7.67 3.16 0.92
C LYS A 26 7.37 3.30 -0.56
N ASP A 27 7.19 2.18 -1.27
CA ASP A 27 6.82 2.20 -2.70
C ASP A 27 5.37 2.67 -2.88
N ALA A 28 4.45 2.21 -2.05
CA ALA A 28 3.06 2.68 -2.00
C ALA A 28 2.97 4.19 -1.73
N GLU A 29 3.73 4.71 -0.75
CA GLU A 29 3.82 6.15 -0.46
C GLU A 29 4.43 6.94 -1.61
N ARG A 30 5.47 6.40 -2.25
CA ARG A 30 6.12 7.02 -3.41
C ARG A 30 5.14 7.10 -4.59
N PHE A 31 4.35 6.06 -4.83
CA PHE A 31 3.30 6.06 -5.84
C PHE A 31 2.30 7.20 -5.60
N ILE A 32 1.75 7.32 -4.38
CA ILE A 32 0.84 8.42 -4.06
C ILE A 32 1.50 9.79 -4.26
N LYS A 33 2.72 9.98 -3.75
CA LYS A 33 3.39 11.29 -3.79
C LYS A 33 3.78 11.71 -5.21
N LYS A 34 4.25 10.76 -6.04
CA LYS A 34 4.76 11.06 -7.38
C LYS A 34 3.71 10.98 -8.49
N VAL A 35 2.71 10.12 -8.33
CA VAL A 35 1.67 9.88 -9.34
C VAL A 35 0.40 10.58 -8.93
N CYS A 36 -0.26 10.12 -7.86
CA CYS A 36 -1.60 10.61 -7.51
C CYS A 36 -1.63 12.09 -7.13
N ARG A 37 -0.68 12.58 -6.32
CA ARG A 37 -0.65 13.99 -5.88
C ARG A 37 -0.38 14.99 -7.00
N LYS A 38 0.22 14.57 -8.12
CA LYS A 38 0.39 15.46 -9.28
C LYS A 38 -0.95 15.81 -9.93
N THR A 39 -1.90 14.88 -9.88
CA THR A 39 -3.21 14.99 -10.53
C THR A 39 -4.31 15.37 -9.53
N ALA A 40 -4.21 14.90 -8.28
CA ALA A 40 -5.13 15.16 -7.18
C ALA A 40 -4.34 15.48 -5.90
N PRO A 41 -3.96 16.76 -5.67
CA PRO A 41 -3.10 17.16 -4.56
C PRO A 41 -3.68 16.82 -3.17
N ASN A 42 -5.01 16.84 -3.06
CA ASN A 42 -5.76 16.61 -1.83
C ASN A 42 -6.38 15.20 -1.76
N ILE A 43 -5.84 14.25 -2.52
CA ILE A 43 -6.35 12.88 -2.53
C ILE A 43 -6.24 12.28 -1.12
N LYS A 44 -7.38 11.81 -0.60
CA LYS A 44 -7.43 10.99 0.61
C LYS A 44 -7.17 9.54 0.22
N TYR A 45 -6.25 8.89 0.91
CA TYR A 45 -5.88 7.50 0.64
C TYR A 45 -5.56 6.75 1.93
N SER A 46 -5.66 5.43 1.84
CA SER A 46 -5.30 4.48 2.90
C SER A 46 -4.31 3.44 2.36
N ILE A 47 -3.37 3.00 3.19
CA ILE A 47 -2.42 1.94 2.84
C ILE A 47 -2.72 0.71 3.70
N TYR A 48 -2.97 -0.43 3.05
CA TYR A 48 -3.26 -1.71 3.69
C TYR A 48 -2.09 -2.67 3.52
N LYS A 49 -1.78 -3.42 4.58
CA LYS A 49 -0.78 -4.51 4.56
C LYS A 49 -1.51 -5.83 4.71
N TYR A 50 -1.39 -6.69 3.71
CA TYR A 50 -1.85 -8.07 3.78
C TYR A 50 -0.67 -8.94 4.23
N MET A 51 -0.84 -9.58 5.38
CA MET A 51 0.18 -10.42 5.98
C MET A 51 -0.30 -11.87 5.95
N LYS A 52 0.60 -12.79 5.61
CA LYS A 52 0.38 -14.21 5.82
C LYS A 52 1.25 -14.74 6.95
N PRO A 53 0.72 -15.65 7.78
CA PRO A 53 1.54 -16.36 8.74
C PRO A 53 2.57 -17.20 7.97
N VAL A 54 3.85 -17.06 8.32
CA VAL A 54 4.89 -17.96 7.82
C VAL A 54 4.76 -19.25 8.63
N SER A 55 4.46 -20.35 7.94
CA SER A 55 4.39 -21.69 8.53
C SER A 55 5.79 -22.26 8.74
#